data_AF-A0A945QK64-F1
#
_entry.id   AF-A0A945QK64-F1
#
_cell.length_a   1.000
_cell.length_b   1.000
_cell.length_c   1.000
_cell.angle_alpha   90.00
_cell.angle_beta   90.00
_cell.angle_gamma   90.00
#
_symmetry.space_group_name_H-M   'P 1'
#
loop_
_entity.id
_entity.type
_entity.pdbx_description
1 polymer ?
#
loop_
_entity_poly.entity_id
_entity_poly.type
_entity_poly.pdbx_seq_one_letter_code
_entity_poly.pdbx_strand_id
1 'polypeptide(L)'
;MTRRRTAAWWGAVWALAALVAPLFAGGHALAQGLGSSFGAAGSDQPITIQAEEGIEWQQRAQVYIARGNAVAQSGDVTVRADELIAFYRETSESDSEIYRLEARGNVRIATLNENATGDVGIYDVEQGVLVITGDDVRFRTPTETITAEESLEYWEAKGLAVARGNAVADQDGKRLRADVISAHLREDQGGRFAVYRVEAFGDVQIRTATEFVRANYGDYRAESGIAALSGSVKITQGSNQLNGDFAEVNLNTGVSRLLGRPSVTGGGTGGGTAGGKARVRGIFVPKSKPNDS
;
A
#
# COMPACT_ATOMS: atom_id res chain seq x y z
N MET A 1 43.33 9.01 -50.58
CA MET A 1 43.29 8.97 -49.09
C MET A 1 41.91 9.43 -48.65
N THR A 2 41.00 8.50 -48.44
CA THR A 2 39.57 8.73 -48.23
C THR A 2 39.17 8.03 -46.93
N ARG A 3 39.06 8.77 -45.83
CA ARG A 3 38.50 8.23 -44.57
C ARG A 3 36.99 8.22 -44.67
N ARG A 4 36.40 7.07 -44.97
CA ARG A 4 34.97 6.80 -44.77
C ARG A 4 34.75 6.51 -43.28
N ARG A 5 33.99 7.36 -42.60
CA ARG A 5 33.42 7.08 -41.27
C ARG A 5 32.21 6.17 -41.46
N THR A 6 32.31 4.91 -41.04
CA THR A 6 31.16 4.01 -40.89
C THR A 6 30.50 4.27 -39.54
N ALA A 7 29.37 4.98 -39.54
CA ALA A 7 28.50 5.08 -38.37
C ALA A 7 27.60 3.83 -38.32
N ALA A 8 27.96 2.88 -37.44
CA ALA A 8 27.10 1.76 -37.07
C ALA A 8 25.92 2.30 -36.26
N TRP A 9 24.73 2.25 -36.84
CA TRP A 9 23.46 2.52 -36.16
C TRP A 9 22.94 1.24 -35.52
N TRP A 10 23.35 0.98 -34.28
CA TRP A 10 22.69 0.04 -33.38
C TRP A 10 22.42 0.82 -32.09
N GLY A 11 21.18 1.21 -31.87
CA GLY A 11 20.80 1.97 -30.69
C GLY A 11 19.30 1.91 -30.46
N ALA A 12 18.92 1.59 -29.23
CA ALA A 12 17.60 1.72 -28.61
C ALA A 12 16.58 0.59 -28.81
N VAL A 13 16.87 -0.59 -28.24
CA VAL A 13 15.83 -1.42 -27.61
C VAL A 13 16.37 -1.91 -26.25
N TRP A 14 16.61 -1.00 -25.30
CA TRP A 14 16.92 -1.32 -23.91
C TRP A 14 16.59 -0.12 -23.03
N ALA A 15 15.34 0.00 -22.60
CA ALA A 15 14.96 0.97 -21.58
C ALA A 15 13.66 0.53 -20.94
N LEU A 16 13.64 -0.69 -20.46
CA LEU A 16 12.55 -1.09 -19.60
C LEU A 16 13.06 -1.35 -18.18
N ALA A 17 14.38 -1.25 -17.96
CA ALA A 17 15.15 -2.01 -16.98
C ALA A 17 15.11 -1.63 -15.48
N ALA A 18 14.32 -0.64 -15.04
CA ALA A 18 14.55 -0.06 -13.70
C ALA A 18 13.30 0.34 -12.90
N LEU A 19 12.10 0.05 -13.37
CA LEU A 19 10.91 0.61 -12.77
C LEU A 19 10.28 -0.37 -11.81
N VAL A 20 10.12 0.06 -10.55
CA VAL A 20 9.28 -0.49 -9.46
C VAL A 20 9.96 -1.47 -8.49
N ALA A 21 11.26 -1.78 -8.61
CA ALA A 21 11.98 -2.35 -7.46
C ALA A 21 11.91 -1.45 -6.21
N PRO A 22 12.02 -0.10 -6.28
CA PRO A 22 12.03 0.71 -5.07
C PRO A 22 10.63 1.03 -4.53
N LEU A 23 9.53 0.73 -5.24
CA LEU A 23 8.20 1.05 -4.75
C LEU A 23 7.84 0.28 -3.45
N PHE A 24 8.61 -0.75 -3.11
CA PHE A 24 8.46 -1.56 -1.90
C PHE A 24 9.79 -2.17 -1.38
N ALA A 25 10.94 -1.87 -2.00
CA ALA A 25 12.25 -2.37 -1.55
C ALA A 25 13.04 -1.37 -0.67
N GLY A 26 12.45 -0.21 -0.37
CA GLY A 26 12.87 0.55 0.79
C GLY A 26 12.42 -0.22 2.03
N GLY A 27 13.36 -0.80 2.77
CA GLY A 27 13.07 -1.33 4.10
C GLY A 27 12.63 -0.16 4.98
N HIS A 28 11.32 0.11 5.01
CA HIS A 28 10.74 1.12 5.87
C HIS A 28 10.62 0.50 7.25
N ALA A 29 11.24 1.15 8.24
CA ALA A 29 11.06 0.79 9.63
C ALA A 29 9.61 1.14 10.00
N LEU A 30 8.69 0.18 9.91
CA LEU A 30 7.47 0.31 10.68
C LEU A 30 7.88 0.25 12.14
N ALA A 31 7.66 1.37 12.84
CA ALA A 31 7.93 1.46 14.26
C ALA A 31 7.10 0.40 15.00
N GLN A 32 7.58 0.00 16.18
CA GLN A 32 6.96 -0.97 17.08
C GLN A 32 5.44 -0.81 17.09
N GLY A 33 4.71 -1.91 16.84
CA GLY A 33 3.27 -1.89 16.57
C GLY A 33 2.45 -1.09 17.58
N LEU A 34 1.40 -0.42 17.10
CA LEU A 34 0.44 0.33 17.93
C LEU A 34 -0.11 -0.53 19.08
N GLY A 35 -0.22 -1.84 18.90
CA GLY A 35 -0.60 -2.79 19.96
C GLY A 35 0.34 -2.82 21.14
N SER A 36 1.64 -2.91 20.87
CA SER A 36 2.68 -2.85 21.90
C SER A 36 2.75 -1.52 22.64
N SER A 37 2.16 -0.44 22.08
CA SER A 37 2.14 0.89 22.69
C SER A 37 0.86 1.15 23.51
N PHE A 38 -0.29 0.60 23.10
CA PHE A 38 -1.60 0.99 23.64
C PHE A 38 -2.46 -0.14 24.21
N GLY A 39 -1.96 -1.37 24.35
CA GLY A 39 -2.73 -2.37 25.11
C GLY A 39 -2.34 -3.83 25.01
N ALA A 40 -1.30 -4.23 24.28
CA ALA A 40 -0.80 -5.59 24.41
C ALA A 40 -0.34 -5.81 25.85
N ALA A 41 -0.89 -6.81 26.52
CA ALA A 41 -0.50 -7.21 27.87
C ALA A 41 1.04 -7.30 27.96
N GLY A 42 1.67 -6.32 28.62
CA GLY A 42 3.13 -6.19 28.71
C GLY A 42 3.74 -4.84 28.29
N SER A 43 2.96 -3.84 27.87
CA SER A 43 3.50 -2.49 27.69
C SER A 43 3.66 -1.76 29.03
N ASP A 44 4.87 -1.76 29.60
CA ASP A 44 5.21 -1.03 30.85
C ASP A 44 5.21 0.51 30.69
N GLN A 45 4.86 1.03 29.50
CA GLN A 45 4.91 2.45 29.22
C GLN A 45 3.66 3.17 29.75
N PRO A 46 3.83 4.27 30.51
CA PRO A 46 2.71 5.03 31.03
C PRO A 46 1.97 5.73 29.89
N ILE A 47 0.64 5.64 29.93
CA ILE A 47 -0.25 6.38 29.02
C ILE A 47 -0.59 7.72 29.66
N THR A 48 -0.31 8.82 28.96
CA THR A 48 -0.72 10.18 29.37
C THR A 48 -1.91 10.64 28.53
N ILE A 49 -2.94 11.19 29.17
CA ILE A 49 -4.14 11.71 28.50
C ILE A 49 -4.33 13.18 28.89
N GLN A 50 -4.59 14.03 27.90
CA GLN A 50 -4.89 15.46 28.07
C GLN A 50 -6.13 15.82 27.23
N ALA A 51 -6.98 16.69 27.76
CA ALA A 51 -8.21 17.12 27.11
C ALA A 51 -8.64 18.49 27.65
N GLU A 52 -9.20 19.35 26.79
CA GLU A 52 -9.58 20.72 27.14
C GLU A 52 -10.94 20.80 27.84
N GLU A 53 -11.90 19.96 27.44
CA GLU A 53 -13.26 19.96 28.00
C GLU A 53 -13.40 18.99 29.18
N GLY A 54 -12.42 18.10 29.36
CA GLY A 54 -12.31 17.23 30.53
C GLY A 54 -12.17 15.75 30.18
N ILE A 55 -11.98 14.96 31.24
CA ILE A 55 -11.90 13.49 31.19
C ILE A 55 -12.99 12.94 32.10
N GLU A 56 -13.83 12.07 31.53
CA GLU A 56 -14.93 11.41 32.20
C GLU A 56 -14.65 9.91 32.35
N TRP A 57 -14.88 9.38 33.55
CA TRP A 57 -14.83 7.95 33.80
C TRP A 57 -16.23 7.43 34.13
N GLN A 58 -16.75 6.57 33.26
CA GLN A 58 -18.07 5.97 33.44
C GLN A 58 -17.90 4.52 33.87
N GLN A 59 -17.77 4.28 35.18
CA GLN A 59 -17.50 2.95 35.71
C GLN A 59 -18.55 1.91 35.29
N ARG A 60 -19.84 2.24 35.37
CA ARG A 60 -20.93 1.32 34.98
C ARG A 60 -20.92 0.94 33.50
N ALA A 61 -20.43 1.83 32.65
CA ALA A 61 -20.31 1.60 31.21
C ALA A 61 -18.90 1.12 30.80
N GLN A 62 -17.99 0.99 31.78
CA GLN A 62 -16.60 0.57 31.61
C GLN A 62 -15.85 1.33 30.51
N VAL A 63 -15.96 2.66 30.54
CA VAL A 63 -15.35 3.53 29.53
C VAL A 63 -14.69 4.78 30.15
N TYR A 64 -13.55 5.17 29.59
CA TYR A 64 -12.92 6.48 29.78
C TYR A 64 -13.14 7.34 28.54
N ILE A 65 -13.51 8.60 28.73
CA ILE A 65 -13.80 9.53 27.64
C ILE A 65 -13.04 10.84 27.87
N ALA A 66 -12.22 11.25 26.90
CA ALA A 66 -11.52 12.53 26.90
C ALA A 66 -12.08 13.41 25.78
N ARG A 67 -12.53 14.63 26.09
CA ARG A 67 -13.20 15.55 25.14
C ARG A 67 -12.47 16.88 24.97
N GLY A 68 -12.51 17.40 23.75
CA GLY A 68 -11.94 18.70 23.39
C GLY A 68 -10.45 18.58 23.16
N ASN A 69 -10.04 18.58 21.87
CA ASN A 69 -8.65 18.47 21.44
C ASN A 69 -7.86 17.40 22.21
N ALA A 70 -8.47 16.24 22.41
CA ALA A 70 -7.95 15.16 23.23
C ALA A 70 -6.66 14.59 22.66
N VAL A 71 -5.68 14.35 23.53
CA VAL A 71 -4.36 13.81 23.20
C VAL A 71 -4.06 12.65 24.13
N ALA A 72 -3.77 11.48 23.55
CA ALA A 72 -3.19 10.33 24.25
C ALA A 72 -1.76 10.09 23.76
N GLN A 73 -0.85 9.84 24.69
CA GLN A 73 0.55 9.56 24.38
C GLN A 73 1.03 8.33 25.15
N SER A 74 1.68 7.42 24.44
CA SER A 74 2.35 6.25 25.00
C SER A 74 3.66 6.00 24.26
N GLY A 75 4.79 6.15 24.96
CA GLY A 75 6.11 6.14 24.33
C GLY A 75 6.21 7.14 23.18
N ASP A 76 6.57 6.62 22.00
CA ASP A 76 6.74 7.39 20.76
C ASP A 76 5.43 7.62 19.99
N VAL A 77 4.33 7.03 20.44
CA VAL A 77 3.04 7.15 19.75
C VAL A 77 2.20 8.25 20.39
N THR A 78 1.67 9.13 19.54
CA THR A 78 0.70 10.16 19.93
C THR A 78 -0.56 10.04 19.09
N VAL A 79 -1.71 9.97 19.75
CA VAL A 79 -3.04 10.02 19.13
C VAL A 79 -3.71 11.33 19.51
N ARG A 80 -4.21 12.06 18.52
CA ARG A 80 -5.01 13.27 18.69
C ARG A 80 -6.37 13.11 18.02
N ALA A 81 -7.41 13.63 18.66
CA ALA A 81 -8.77 13.67 18.11
C ALA A 81 -9.62 14.71 18.85
N ASP A 82 -10.84 14.95 18.38
CA ASP A 82 -11.81 15.77 19.12
C ASP A 82 -12.29 15.03 20.39
N GLU A 83 -12.46 13.70 20.29
CA GLU A 83 -12.82 12.80 21.39
C GLU A 83 -11.98 11.51 21.34
N LEU A 84 -11.42 11.10 22.48
CA LEU A 84 -10.78 9.79 22.67
C LEU A 84 -11.57 8.96 23.67
N ILE A 85 -11.82 7.70 23.34
CA ILE A 85 -12.64 6.77 24.11
C ILE A 85 -11.83 5.48 24.33
N ALA A 86 -11.70 5.04 25.58
CA ALA A 86 -11.07 3.77 25.93
C ALA A 86 -12.07 2.87 26.65
N PHE A 87 -12.34 1.71 26.05
CA PHE A 87 -13.17 0.66 26.65
C PHE A 87 -12.28 -0.29 27.41
N TYR A 88 -12.66 -0.57 28.65
CA TYR A 88 -11.91 -1.48 29.52
C TYR A 88 -12.81 -2.56 30.10
N ARG A 89 -12.19 -3.58 30.69
CA ARG A 89 -12.87 -4.59 31.49
C ARG A 89 -12.06 -4.89 32.74
N GLU A 90 -12.75 -5.35 33.76
CA GLU A 90 -12.13 -5.91 34.96
C GLU A 90 -11.84 -7.39 34.70
N THR A 91 -10.63 -7.84 35.01
CA THR A 91 -10.22 -9.25 34.93
C THR A 91 -9.76 -9.74 36.29
N SER A 92 -9.57 -11.06 36.43
CA SER A 92 -9.00 -11.64 37.66
C SER A 92 -7.56 -11.19 37.94
N GLU A 93 -6.85 -10.65 36.94
CA GLU A 93 -5.43 -10.27 37.01
C GLU A 93 -5.22 -8.74 37.04
N SER A 94 -6.15 -7.97 36.48
CA SER A 94 -6.10 -6.51 36.41
C SER A 94 -7.50 -5.91 36.59
N ASP A 95 -7.60 -4.90 37.45
CA ASP A 95 -8.83 -4.14 37.67
C ASP A 95 -9.17 -3.21 36.48
N SER A 96 -8.32 -3.10 35.45
CA SER A 96 -8.56 -2.26 34.26
C SER A 96 -7.72 -2.71 33.07
N GLU A 97 -8.24 -3.62 32.26
CA GLU A 97 -7.65 -4.02 30.97
C GLU A 97 -8.36 -3.28 29.83
N ILE A 98 -7.64 -2.45 29.07
CA ILE A 98 -8.16 -1.79 27.88
C ILE A 98 -8.17 -2.77 26.72
N TYR A 99 -9.33 -3.01 26.12
CA TYR A 99 -9.47 -3.92 24.98
C TYR A 99 -9.81 -3.21 23.66
N ARG A 100 -10.27 -1.96 23.72
CA ARG A 100 -10.62 -1.16 22.54
C ARG A 100 -10.39 0.32 22.78
N LEU A 101 -9.85 0.98 21.77
CA LEU A 101 -9.66 2.42 21.72
C LEU A 101 -10.40 3.00 20.52
N GLU A 102 -11.02 4.16 20.69
CA GLU A 102 -11.62 4.93 19.62
C GLU A 102 -11.14 6.39 19.67
N ALA A 103 -10.87 6.93 18.50
CA ALA A 103 -10.57 8.32 18.25
C ALA A 103 -11.61 8.86 17.27
N ARG A 104 -12.26 9.97 17.59
CA ARG A 104 -13.34 10.55 16.79
C ARG A 104 -13.11 12.02 16.53
N GLY A 105 -13.28 12.42 15.27
CA GLY A 105 -13.08 13.78 14.80
C GLY A 105 -11.60 14.15 14.68
N ASN A 106 -11.21 14.67 13.52
CA ASN A 106 -9.86 15.19 13.25
C ASN A 106 -8.72 14.25 13.69
N VAL A 107 -8.87 12.94 13.46
CA VAL A 107 -7.97 11.93 13.99
C VAL A 107 -6.58 12.08 13.37
N ARG A 108 -5.56 12.13 14.23
CA ARG A 108 -4.15 12.11 13.85
C ARG A 108 -3.38 11.16 14.76
N ILE A 109 -2.84 10.11 14.18
CA ILE A 109 -1.97 9.14 14.84
C ILE A 109 -0.55 9.40 14.33
N ALA A 110 0.40 9.61 15.22
CA ALA A 110 1.79 9.88 14.87
C ALA A 110 2.73 8.96 15.64
N THR A 111 3.73 8.43 14.94
CA THR A 111 4.94 7.82 15.52
C THR A 111 6.14 8.71 15.20
N LEU A 112 7.37 8.25 15.45
CA LEU A 112 8.59 9.00 15.11
C LEU A 112 8.68 9.39 13.63
N ASN A 113 8.25 8.52 12.72
CA ASN A 113 8.42 8.69 11.28
C ASN A 113 7.12 8.57 10.48
N GLU A 114 6.01 8.27 11.14
CA GLU A 114 4.77 7.96 10.46
C GLU A 114 3.66 8.86 10.95
N ASN A 115 2.75 9.17 10.04
CA ASN A 115 1.56 9.94 10.37
C ASN A 115 0.36 9.37 9.62
N ALA A 116 -0.70 9.05 10.37
CA ALA A 116 -1.98 8.64 9.84
C ALA A 116 -3.07 9.64 10.22
N THR A 117 -3.93 10.01 9.27
CA THR A 117 -5.05 10.93 9.49
C THR A 117 -6.34 10.37 8.93
N GLY A 118 -7.46 10.69 9.57
CA GLY A 118 -8.81 10.36 9.13
C GLY A 118 -9.87 11.00 10.05
N ASP A 119 -11.11 10.56 9.93
CA ASP A 119 -12.24 11.09 10.71
C ASP A 119 -12.49 10.27 11.97
N VAL A 120 -12.31 8.95 11.89
CA VAL A 120 -12.45 8.02 13.01
C VAL A 120 -11.30 7.00 12.97
N GLY A 121 -10.73 6.68 14.12
CA GLY A 121 -9.77 5.61 14.31
C GLY A 121 -10.27 4.64 15.37
N ILE A 122 -10.27 3.34 15.08
CA ILE A 122 -10.64 2.29 16.05
C ILE A 122 -9.46 1.32 16.12
N TYR A 123 -8.99 1.04 17.33
CA TYR A 123 -8.02 0.00 17.60
C TYR A 123 -8.63 -1.06 18.50
N ASP A 124 -8.75 -2.28 17.97
CA ASP A 124 -9.10 -3.47 18.75
C ASP A 124 -7.80 -4.13 19.22
N VAL A 125 -7.57 -4.06 20.53
CA VAL A 125 -6.33 -4.49 21.17
C VAL A 125 -6.21 -6.01 21.14
N GLU A 126 -7.33 -6.72 21.34
CA GLU A 126 -7.34 -8.19 21.37
C GLU A 126 -7.07 -8.79 20.00
N GLN A 127 -7.67 -8.19 18.96
CA GLN A 127 -7.50 -8.65 17.59
C GLN A 127 -6.23 -8.10 16.92
N GLY A 128 -5.63 -7.05 17.48
CA GLY A 128 -4.51 -6.33 16.87
C GLY A 128 -4.93 -5.67 15.55
N VAL A 129 -6.10 -5.03 15.52
CA VAL A 129 -6.68 -4.44 14.31
C VAL A 129 -6.89 -2.95 14.48
N LEU A 130 -6.20 -2.16 13.65
CA LEU A 130 -6.45 -0.73 13.49
C LEU A 130 -7.31 -0.50 12.25
N VAL A 131 -8.35 0.32 12.37
CA VAL A 131 -9.12 0.83 11.25
C VAL A 131 -9.22 2.35 11.37
N ILE A 132 -8.80 3.06 10.35
CA ILE A 132 -8.99 4.51 10.21
C ILE A 132 -9.95 4.73 9.04
N THR A 133 -11.03 5.46 9.26
CA THR A 133 -12.05 5.75 8.25
C THR A 133 -12.22 7.25 8.03
N GLY A 134 -12.66 7.64 6.84
CA GLY A 134 -12.98 9.03 6.48
C GLY A 134 -12.91 9.25 4.97
N ASP A 135 -13.28 10.45 4.54
CA ASP A 135 -13.32 10.80 3.10
C ASP A 135 -11.93 11.17 2.52
N ASP A 136 -10.94 11.48 3.38
CA ASP A 136 -9.53 11.74 3.02
C ASP A 136 -8.59 11.05 4.03
N VAL A 137 -8.64 9.71 4.06
CA VAL A 137 -7.71 8.94 4.89
C VAL A 137 -6.32 9.01 4.30
N ARG A 138 -5.33 9.28 5.13
CA ARG A 138 -3.94 9.42 4.69
C ARG A 138 -2.98 8.75 5.64
N PHE A 139 -2.01 8.05 5.09
CA PHE A 139 -0.83 7.57 5.80
C PHE A 139 0.42 8.10 5.11
N ARG A 140 1.37 8.62 5.88
CA ARG A 140 2.63 9.18 5.37
C ARG A 140 3.81 8.62 6.13
N THR A 141 4.85 8.30 5.38
CA THR A 141 6.21 8.07 5.86
C THR A 141 7.11 9.17 5.27
N PRO A 142 8.43 9.20 5.55
CA PRO A 142 9.33 10.18 4.94
C PRO A 142 9.42 10.06 3.40
N THR A 143 9.13 8.89 2.85
CA THR A 143 9.30 8.58 1.42
C THR A 143 7.99 8.26 0.71
N GLU A 144 6.94 7.89 1.43
CA GLU A 144 5.70 7.38 0.86
C GLU A 144 4.48 8.14 1.37
N THR A 145 3.46 8.23 0.51
CA THR A 145 2.13 8.67 0.90
C THR A 145 1.10 7.69 0.36
N ILE A 146 0.23 7.22 1.24
CA ILE A 146 -0.94 6.41 0.90
C ILE A 146 -2.18 7.24 1.22
N THR A 147 -3.12 7.31 0.28
CA THR A 147 -4.43 7.94 0.49
C THR A 147 -5.55 7.00 0.10
N ALA A 148 -6.69 7.12 0.77
CA ALA A 148 -7.91 6.37 0.50
C ALA A 148 -9.13 7.25 0.83
N GLU A 149 -10.26 6.98 0.18
CA GLU A 149 -11.52 7.71 0.32
C GLU A 149 -12.53 6.97 1.23
N GLU A 150 -12.18 5.79 1.75
CA GLU A 150 -13.03 5.04 2.68
C GLU A 150 -12.28 4.64 3.95
N SER A 151 -11.20 3.86 3.81
CA SER A 151 -10.48 3.33 4.97
C SER A 151 -9.00 3.01 4.73
N LEU A 152 -8.24 3.03 5.84
CA LEU A 152 -6.97 2.35 6.01
C LEU A 152 -7.09 1.35 7.17
N GLU A 153 -6.74 0.10 6.92
CA GLU A 153 -6.81 -1.00 7.88
C GLU A 153 -5.42 -1.61 8.08
N TYR A 154 -5.08 -1.97 9.32
CA TYR A 154 -3.88 -2.72 9.65
C TYR A 154 -4.22 -3.89 10.57
N TRP A 155 -3.92 -5.10 10.12
CA TRP A 155 -4.14 -6.36 10.81
C TRP A 155 -2.79 -6.92 11.24
N GLU A 156 -2.40 -6.62 12.48
CA GLU A 156 -1.05 -6.87 13.00
C GLU A 156 -0.69 -8.35 12.98
N ALA A 157 -1.56 -9.21 13.53
CA ALA A 157 -1.36 -10.66 13.57
C ALA A 157 -1.25 -11.31 12.18
N LYS A 158 -1.74 -10.63 11.14
CA LYS A 158 -1.67 -11.11 9.74
C LYS A 158 -0.55 -10.46 8.95
N GLY A 159 0.09 -9.41 9.47
CA GLY A 159 0.99 -8.55 8.70
C GLY A 159 0.30 -8.01 7.43
N LEU A 160 -0.93 -7.49 7.55
CA LEU A 160 -1.72 -7.07 6.39
C LEU A 160 -2.19 -5.63 6.54
N ALA A 161 -1.85 -4.78 5.59
CA ALA A 161 -2.41 -3.43 5.47
C ALA A 161 -3.34 -3.34 4.26
N VAL A 162 -4.45 -2.63 4.38
CA VAL A 162 -5.43 -2.45 3.30
C VAL A 162 -5.90 -1.01 3.21
N ALA A 163 -5.84 -0.43 2.01
CA ALA A 163 -6.41 0.86 1.69
C ALA A 163 -7.63 0.69 0.76
N ARG A 164 -8.75 1.32 1.09
CA ARG A 164 -10.03 1.19 0.36
C ARG A 164 -10.61 2.53 -0.06
N GLY A 165 -11.34 2.49 -1.17
CA GLY A 165 -11.93 3.67 -1.77
C GLY A 165 -10.88 4.43 -2.55
N ASN A 166 -10.78 4.17 -3.85
CA ASN A 166 -9.91 4.93 -4.76
C ASN A 166 -8.45 5.08 -4.26
N ALA A 167 -7.96 4.03 -3.59
CA ALA A 167 -6.66 3.99 -2.94
C ALA A 167 -5.52 4.41 -3.87
N VAL A 168 -4.62 5.24 -3.36
CA VAL A 168 -3.42 5.70 -4.07
C VAL A 168 -2.21 5.51 -3.18
N ALA A 169 -1.16 4.87 -3.70
CA ALA A 169 0.17 4.87 -3.12
C ALA A 169 1.11 5.68 -4.03
N ASP A 170 1.81 6.64 -3.45
CA ASP A 170 2.78 7.49 -4.14
C ASP A 170 4.13 7.44 -3.43
N GLN A 171 5.21 7.23 -4.21
CA GLN A 171 6.57 7.22 -3.73
C GLN A 171 7.53 7.72 -4.82
N ASP A 172 8.21 8.84 -4.56
CA ASP A 172 9.13 9.52 -5.50
C ASP A 172 8.56 9.68 -6.92
N GLY A 173 7.29 10.08 -7.05
CA GLY A 173 6.63 10.28 -8.35
C GLY A 173 6.25 8.99 -9.08
N LYS A 174 6.42 7.83 -8.44
CA LYS A 174 5.83 6.55 -8.86
C LYS A 174 4.48 6.43 -8.15
N ARG A 175 3.41 6.20 -8.90
CA ARG A 175 2.05 6.17 -8.36
C ARG A 175 1.31 4.90 -8.77
N LEU A 176 0.74 4.22 -7.79
CA LEU A 176 -0.23 3.14 -7.95
C LEU A 176 -1.59 3.65 -7.50
N ARG A 177 -2.62 3.52 -8.34
CA ARG A 177 -4.03 3.72 -7.98
C ARG A 177 -4.81 2.44 -8.21
N ALA A 178 -5.77 2.14 -7.35
CA ALA A 178 -6.75 1.07 -7.50
C ALA A 178 -7.99 1.36 -6.63
N ASP A 179 -9.05 0.58 -6.76
CA ASP A 179 -10.19 0.67 -5.82
C ASP A 179 -9.76 0.21 -4.42
N VAL A 180 -8.94 -0.86 -4.38
CA VAL A 180 -8.34 -1.41 -3.16
C VAL A 180 -6.86 -1.72 -3.39
N ILE A 181 -6.01 -1.32 -2.45
CA ILE A 181 -4.61 -1.73 -2.38
C ILE A 181 -4.41 -2.53 -1.09
N SER A 182 -3.84 -3.72 -1.20
CA SER A 182 -3.49 -4.59 -0.07
C SER A 182 -1.99 -4.85 -0.06
N ALA A 183 -1.33 -4.57 1.07
CA ALA A 183 0.08 -4.84 1.28
C ALA A 183 0.25 -5.94 2.32
N HIS A 184 1.05 -6.95 2.00
CA HIS A 184 1.47 -7.99 2.92
C HIS A 184 2.87 -7.67 3.42
N LEU A 185 3.01 -7.63 4.72
CA LEU A 185 4.20 -7.25 5.45
C LEU A 185 4.78 -8.46 6.17
N ARG A 186 6.09 -8.48 6.29
CA ARG A 186 6.82 -9.44 7.10
C ARG A 186 7.85 -8.69 7.92
N GLU A 187 7.98 -9.08 9.18
CA GLU A 187 9.05 -8.58 10.03
C GLU A 187 10.40 -9.10 9.49
N ASP A 188 11.38 -8.21 9.38
CA ASP A 188 12.76 -8.56 9.06
C ASP A 188 13.54 -8.92 10.33
N GLN A 189 14.80 -9.35 10.18
CA GLN A 189 15.64 -9.77 11.30
C GLN A 189 15.95 -8.63 12.31
N GLY A 190 15.65 -7.38 11.96
CA GLY A 190 15.82 -6.21 12.82
C GLY A 190 14.52 -5.74 13.48
N GLY A 191 13.44 -6.52 13.38
CA GLY A 191 12.14 -6.18 13.94
C GLY A 191 11.35 -5.16 13.11
N ARG A 192 11.72 -4.96 11.83
CA ARG A 192 11.09 -3.98 10.95
C ARG A 192 10.15 -4.68 9.99
N PHE A 193 8.92 -4.20 9.85
CA PHE A 193 8.03 -4.74 8.84
C PHE A 193 8.41 -4.23 7.45
N ALA A 194 8.70 -5.15 6.54
CA ALA A 194 8.92 -4.87 5.13
C ALA A 194 7.79 -5.44 4.29
N VAL A 195 7.33 -4.66 3.31
CA VAL A 195 6.34 -5.12 2.33
C VAL A 195 6.99 -6.15 1.41
N TYR A 196 6.42 -7.35 1.33
CA TYR A 196 6.92 -8.41 0.44
C TYR A 196 5.97 -8.73 -0.71
N ARG A 197 4.69 -8.38 -0.58
CA ARG A 197 3.68 -8.56 -1.63
C ARG A 197 2.67 -7.43 -1.61
N VAL A 198 2.23 -6.99 -2.78
CA VAL A 198 1.20 -5.96 -2.93
C VAL A 198 0.19 -6.41 -3.97
N GLU A 199 -1.08 -6.31 -3.62
CA GLU A 199 -2.20 -6.63 -4.50
C GLU A 199 -3.02 -5.37 -4.71
N ALA A 200 -3.34 -5.08 -5.97
CA ALA A 200 -4.15 -3.95 -6.38
C ALA A 200 -5.39 -4.47 -7.13
N PHE A 201 -6.58 -4.05 -6.71
CA PHE A 201 -7.84 -4.55 -7.22
C PHE A 201 -8.71 -3.40 -7.72
N GLY A 202 -9.27 -3.56 -8.92
CA GLY A 202 -10.17 -2.58 -9.53
C GLY A 202 -9.43 -1.36 -10.04
N ASP A 203 -9.73 -0.95 -11.28
CA ASP A 203 -9.18 0.24 -11.94
C ASP A 203 -7.69 0.51 -11.66
N VAL A 204 -6.87 -0.54 -11.76
CA VAL A 204 -5.44 -0.49 -11.45
C VAL A 204 -4.75 0.40 -12.46
N GLN A 205 -4.11 1.46 -11.97
CA GLN A 205 -3.32 2.39 -12.76
C GLN A 205 -1.94 2.57 -12.14
N ILE A 206 -0.89 2.30 -12.92
CA ILE A 206 0.49 2.50 -12.49
C ILE A 206 1.10 3.59 -13.36
N ARG A 207 1.67 4.60 -12.72
CA ARG A 207 2.33 5.72 -13.40
C ARG A 207 3.73 5.91 -12.87
N THR A 208 4.64 6.20 -13.79
CA THR A 208 6.02 6.60 -13.50
C THR A 208 6.39 7.78 -14.41
N ALA A 209 7.66 8.17 -14.42
CA ALA A 209 8.16 9.25 -15.29
C ALA A 209 7.96 8.95 -16.80
N THR A 210 8.02 7.68 -17.21
CA THR A 210 8.02 7.29 -18.63
C THR A 210 6.90 6.36 -19.02
N GLU A 211 6.17 5.82 -18.04
CA GLU A 211 5.21 4.74 -18.26
C GLU A 211 3.87 5.02 -17.62
N PHE A 212 2.86 4.49 -18.28
CA PHE A 212 1.50 4.48 -17.78
C PHE A 212 0.85 3.15 -18.13
N VAL A 213 0.39 2.44 -17.10
CA VAL A 213 -0.19 1.09 -17.19
C VAL A 213 -1.60 1.10 -16.63
N ARG A 214 -2.51 0.39 -17.30
CA ARG A 214 -3.86 0.08 -16.81
C ARG A 214 -4.08 -1.43 -16.76
N ALA A 215 -4.79 -1.90 -15.75
CA ALA A 215 -5.26 -3.28 -15.61
C ALA A 215 -6.48 -3.34 -14.66
N ASN A 216 -7.12 -4.50 -14.53
CA ASN A 216 -8.15 -4.71 -13.50
C ASN A 216 -7.55 -5.23 -12.18
N TYR A 217 -6.41 -5.92 -12.25
CA TYR A 217 -5.71 -6.48 -11.09
C TYR A 217 -4.20 -6.44 -11.28
N GLY A 218 -3.47 -6.24 -10.19
CA GLY A 218 -2.02 -6.40 -10.11
C GLY A 218 -1.58 -7.16 -8.86
N ASP A 219 -0.62 -8.08 -9.00
CA ASP A 219 0.09 -8.77 -7.92
C ASP A 219 1.59 -8.50 -8.06
N TYR A 220 2.17 -7.77 -7.12
CA TYR A 220 3.60 -7.50 -7.04
C TYR A 220 4.25 -8.31 -5.93
N ARG A 221 5.39 -8.93 -6.24
CA ARG A 221 6.24 -9.63 -5.26
C ARG A 221 7.62 -8.98 -5.20
N ALA A 222 8.00 -8.50 -4.01
CA ALA A 222 9.24 -7.79 -3.79
C ALA A 222 10.47 -8.67 -3.99
N GLU A 223 10.41 -9.94 -3.55
CA GLU A 223 11.53 -10.89 -3.61
C GLU A 223 11.98 -11.17 -5.06
N SER A 224 11.03 -11.41 -5.96
CA SER A 224 11.33 -11.60 -7.38
C SER A 224 11.40 -10.28 -8.16
N GLY A 225 10.87 -9.20 -7.59
CA GLY A 225 10.59 -7.93 -8.27
C GLY A 225 9.64 -8.10 -9.44
N ILE A 226 8.66 -9.01 -9.38
CA ILE A 226 7.74 -9.26 -10.51
C ILE A 226 6.36 -8.69 -10.17
N ALA A 227 5.82 -7.87 -11.07
CA ALA A 227 4.43 -7.45 -11.09
C ALA A 227 3.67 -8.21 -12.19
N ALA A 228 2.70 -9.03 -11.79
CA ALA A 228 1.76 -9.70 -12.67
C ALA A 228 0.47 -8.86 -12.76
N LEU A 229 0.11 -8.45 -13.98
CA LEU A 229 -1.05 -7.64 -14.28
C LEU A 229 -2.06 -8.45 -15.08
N SER A 230 -3.35 -8.28 -14.80
CA SER A 230 -4.40 -9.00 -15.52
C SER A 230 -5.68 -8.18 -15.70
N GLY A 231 -6.40 -8.51 -16.77
CA GLY A 231 -7.65 -7.87 -17.16
C GLY A 231 -7.41 -6.55 -17.87
N SER A 232 -7.77 -6.48 -19.17
CA SER A 232 -7.72 -5.26 -19.97
C SER A 232 -6.39 -4.51 -19.90
N VAL A 233 -5.27 -5.24 -19.92
CA VAL A 233 -3.94 -4.66 -19.71
C VAL A 233 -3.56 -3.74 -20.87
N LYS A 234 -3.23 -2.50 -20.54
CA LYS A 234 -2.74 -1.48 -21.48
C LYS A 234 -1.50 -0.80 -20.93
N ILE A 235 -0.40 -0.89 -21.65
CA ILE A 235 0.87 -0.27 -21.29
C ILE A 235 1.20 0.79 -22.34
N THR A 236 1.49 2.00 -21.88
CA THR A 236 1.99 3.12 -22.67
C THR A 236 3.40 3.46 -22.19
N GLN A 237 4.37 3.45 -23.10
CA GLN A 237 5.74 3.85 -22.81
C GLN A 237 6.25 4.79 -23.92
N GLY A 238 6.37 6.08 -23.60
CA GLY A 238 6.60 7.11 -24.62
C GLY A 238 5.53 7.05 -25.73
N SER A 239 5.96 6.84 -26.98
CA SER A 239 5.06 6.69 -28.13
C SER A 239 4.57 5.25 -28.36
N ASN A 240 5.06 4.28 -27.59
CA ASN A 240 4.71 2.87 -27.77
C ASN A 240 3.45 2.52 -26.98
N GLN A 241 2.61 1.67 -27.59
CA GLN A 241 1.36 1.20 -27.01
C GLN A 241 1.30 -0.32 -27.08
N LEU A 242 0.95 -0.93 -25.96
CA LEU A 242 1.02 -2.37 -25.72
C LEU A 242 -0.31 -2.81 -25.08
N ASN A 243 -1.04 -3.74 -25.70
CA ASN A 243 -2.35 -4.19 -25.23
C ASN A 243 -2.40 -5.72 -25.15
N GLY A 244 -2.99 -6.25 -24.08
CA GLY A 244 -3.23 -7.67 -23.89
C GLY A 244 -4.12 -7.96 -22.67
N ASP A 245 -4.36 -9.23 -22.39
CA ASP A 245 -5.13 -9.63 -21.20
C ASP A 245 -4.25 -9.81 -19.95
N PHE A 246 -2.97 -10.09 -20.15
CA PHE A 246 -1.99 -10.34 -19.09
C PHE A 246 -0.67 -9.67 -19.43
N ALA A 247 0.02 -9.15 -18.43
CA ALA A 247 1.41 -8.75 -18.55
C ALA A 247 2.18 -9.14 -17.29
N GLU A 248 3.43 -9.53 -17.48
CA GLU A 248 4.40 -9.61 -16.39
C GLU A 248 5.41 -8.51 -16.60
N VAL A 249 5.75 -7.80 -15.53
CA VAL A 249 6.81 -6.81 -15.54
C VAL A 249 7.79 -7.20 -14.44
N ASN A 250 9.00 -7.60 -14.83
CA ASN A 250 10.12 -7.70 -13.89
C ASN A 250 10.65 -6.29 -13.68
N LEU A 251 10.74 -5.83 -12.45
CA LEU A 251 11.00 -4.46 -12.03
C LEU A 251 12.46 -4.26 -11.59
N ASN A 252 13.16 -5.37 -11.34
CA ASN A 252 14.60 -5.41 -11.07
C ASN A 252 15.40 -5.31 -12.37
N THR A 253 14.99 -6.07 -13.39
CA THR A 253 15.61 -6.06 -14.72
C THR A 253 14.85 -5.20 -15.68
N GLY A 254 13.66 -4.74 -15.27
CA GLY A 254 12.70 -3.98 -16.06
C GLY A 254 12.42 -4.62 -17.42
N VAL A 255 11.94 -5.85 -17.41
CA VAL A 255 11.55 -6.58 -18.61
C VAL A 255 10.05 -6.84 -18.55
N SER A 256 9.30 -6.45 -19.58
CA SER A 256 7.85 -6.52 -19.66
C SER A 256 7.52 -7.53 -20.73
N ARG A 257 6.74 -8.52 -20.34
CA ARG A 257 6.23 -9.55 -21.21
C ARG A 257 4.72 -9.46 -21.24
N LEU A 258 4.19 -9.05 -22.38
CA LEU A 258 2.76 -9.18 -22.68
C LEU A 258 2.47 -10.64 -23.03
N LEU A 259 1.50 -11.21 -22.35
CA LEU A 259 1.10 -12.60 -22.52
C LEU A 259 -0.34 -12.66 -23.04
N GLY A 260 -0.60 -13.60 -23.93
CA GLY A 260 -1.97 -14.08 -24.13
C GLY A 260 -2.43 -14.80 -22.86
N ARG A 261 -3.75 -14.85 -22.61
CA ARG A 261 -4.31 -15.61 -21.48
C ARG A 261 -3.59 -16.96 -21.35
N PRO A 262 -3.04 -17.30 -20.17
CA PRO A 262 -2.42 -18.61 -19.97
C PRO A 262 -3.41 -19.69 -20.42
N SER A 263 -3.01 -20.54 -21.36
CA SER A 263 -3.83 -21.69 -21.75
C SER A 263 -3.90 -22.59 -20.52
N VAL A 264 -5.04 -22.62 -19.84
CA VAL A 264 -5.34 -23.67 -18.86
C VAL A 264 -5.36 -24.98 -19.65
N THR A 265 -4.26 -25.73 -19.57
CA THR A 265 -4.17 -27.06 -20.16
C THR A 265 -4.40 -28.02 -19.00
N GLY A 266 -5.66 -28.32 -18.71
CA GLY A 266 -6.08 -29.19 -17.61
C GLY A 266 -7.45 -29.79 -17.90
N GLY A 267 -7.52 -31.12 -17.89
CA GLY A 267 -8.56 -31.94 -18.53
C GLY A 267 -9.95 -31.89 -17.90
N GLY A 268 -10.97 -31.95 -18.75
CA GLY A 268 -12.38 -32.07 -18.38
C GLY A 268 -13.26 -32.04 -19.61
N THR A 269 -13.84 -33.18 -19.97
CA THR A 269 -14.80 -33.36 -21.07
C THR A 269 -16.09 -32.58 -20.81
N GLY A 270 -16.33 -31.52 -21.58
CA GLY A 270 -17.61 -30.80 -21.57
C GLY A 270 -17.60 -29.66 -22.57
N GLY A 271 -18.46 -29.72 -23.58
CA GLY A 271 -18.52 -28.77 -24.69
C GLY A 271 -18.74 -27.33 -24.23
N GLY A 272 -17.72 -26.49 -24.44
CA GLY A 272 -17.75 -25.04 -24.29
C GLY A 272 -16.61 -24.46 -25.11
N THR A 273 -16.93 -23.50 -25.98
CA THR A 273 -16.10 -22.90 -27.03
C THR A 273 -14.61 -22.81 -26.68
N ALA A 274 -13.76 -23.44 -27.50
CA ALA A 274 -12.32 -23.35 -27.42
C ALA A 274 -11.88 -21.88 -27.30
N GLY A 275 -11.44 -21.49 -26.09
CA GLY A 275 -10.93 -20.15 -25.82
C GLY A 275 -9.70 -19.89 -26.67
N GLY A 276 -9.87 -19.18 -27.78
CA GLY A 276 -8.78 -18.84 -28.68
C GLY A 276 -7.64 -18.17 -27.91
N LYS A 277 -6.39 -18.58 -28.17
CA LYS A 277 -5.19 -17.93 -27.64
C LYS A 277 -5.34 -16.42 -27.76
N ALA A 278 -5.51 -15.71 -26.64
CA ALA A 278 -5.70 -14.28 -26.68
C ALA A 278 -4.47 -13.64 -27.32
N ARG A 279 -4.69 -12.88 -28.39
CA ARG A 279 -3.62 -12.27 -29.17
C ARG A 279 -3.23 -10.95 -28.50
N VAL A 280 -1.95 -10.79 -28.22
CA VAL A 280 -1.39 -9.51 -27.78
C VAL A 280 -1.14 -8.60 -28.98
N ARG A 281 -1.28 -7.28 -28.80
CA ARG A 281 -1.06 -6.28 -29.86
C ARG A 281 -0.14 -5.18 -29.37
N GLY A 282 0.94 -4.92 -30.11
CA GLY A 282 1.86 -3.81 -29.89
C GLY A 282 1.89 -2.85 -31.07
N ILE A 283 2.00 -1.56 -30.79
CA ILE A 283 2.33 -0.51 -31.76
C ILE A 283 3.63 0.12 -31.27
N PHE A 284 4.64 0.10 -32.15
CA PHE A 284 5.94 0.72 -31.90
C PHE A 284 6.10 1.86 -32.88
N VAL A 285 6.42 3.05 -32.36
CA VAL A 285 6.65 4.24 -33.18
C VAL A 285 8.15 4.52 -33.20
N PRO A 286 8.84 4.26 -34.32
CA PRO A 286 10.27 4.56 -34.43
C PRO A 286 10.51 6.06 -34.31
N LYS A 287 11.57 6.46 -33.61
CA LYS A 287 12.03 7.86 -33.63
C LYS A 287 12.77 8.12 -34.94
N SER A 288 12.32 9.12 -35.71
CA SER A 288 13.02 9.60 -36.91
C SER A 288 14.39 10.13 -36.53
N LYS A 289 15.42 9.86 -37.34
CA LYS A 289 16.74 10.49 -37.16
C LYS A 289 16.57 12.02 -37.30
N PRO A 290 17.23 12.85 -36.47
CA PRO A 290 17.40 14.25 -36.82
C PRO A 290 18.16 14.30 -38.15
N ASN A 291 17.62 15.02 -39.14
CA ASN A 291 18.42 15.37 -40.32
C ASN A 291 19.49 16.35 -39.84
N ASP A 292 20.73 15.87 -39.71
CA ASP A 292 21.89 16.76 -39.64
C ASP A 292 21.90 17.58 -40.93
N SER A 293 21.71 18.90 -40.79
CA SER A 293 21.71 19.88 -41.88
C SER A 293 23.09 20.50 -42.00
#